data_AF-A0A518H9B9-F1
#
_entry.id   AF-A0A518H9B9-F1
#
_cell.length_a   1.000
_cell.length_b   1.000
_cell.length_c   1.000
_cell.angle_alpha   90.00
_cell.angle_beta   90.00
_cell.angle_gamma   90.00
#
_symmetry.space_group_name_H-M   'P 1'
#
loop_
_entity.id
_entity.type
_entity.pdbx_description
1 polymer ?
#
loop_
_entity_poly.entity_id
_entity_poly.type
_entity_poly.pdbx_seq_one_letter_code
_entity_poly.pdbx_strand_id
1 'polypeptide(L)' 'MARRFKTGRIYRTDDALPVLVACSRFRVEEFFEDCKGYLGMAQYETRSWVGWHHHMTLVGLAHLFVTLTRMRLEKRPRR' A
#
# COMPACT_ATOMS: atom_id res chain seq x y z
N MET A 1 -13.63 16.30 31.52
CA MET A 1 -13.72 16.73 30.12
C MET A 1 -13.85 15.52 29.20
N ALA A 2 -15.08 15.07 28.94
CA ALA A 2 -15.37 13.91 28.08
C ALA A 2 -15.87 14.39 26.72
N ARG A 3 -15.20 14.02 25.62
CA ARG A 3 -15.74 14.26 24.28
C ARG A 3 -16.76 13.15 23.96
N ARG A 4 -18.03 13.55 23.99
CA ARG A 4 -19.20 12.76 23.60
C ARG A 4 -19.19 12.57 22.07
N PHE A 5 -18.71 11.43 21.58
CA PHE A 5 -18.88 11.07 20.17
C PHE A 5 -20.25 10.42 19.99
N LYS A 6 -21.21 11.20 19.48
CA LYS A 6 -22.63 10.90 19.43
C LYS A 6 -22.98 10.23 18.09
N THR A 7 -22.61 8.98 17.87
CA THR A 7 -23.21 8.20 16.77
C THR A 7 -23.18 6.72 17.07
N GLY A 8 -24.30 6.20 17.56
CA GLY A 8 -24.52 4.77 17.79
C GLY A 8 -24.77 4.03 16.48
N ARG A 9 -23.73 3.80 15.68
CA ARG A 9 -23.80 2.83 14.58
C ARG A 9 -23.11 1.56 15.06
N ILE A 10 -23.92 0.53 15.33
CA ILE A 10 -23.44 -0.84 15.51
C ILE A 10 -22.85 -1.22 14.15
N TYR A 11 -21.53 -1.27 14.02
CA TYR A 11 -20.91 -1.88 12.84
C TYR A 11 -21.28 -3.36 12.89
N ARG A 12 -22.22 -3.75 12.04
CA ARG A 12 -22.65 -5.13 11.91
C ARG A 12 -21.59 -5.81 11.05
N THR A 13 -21.26 -7.06 11.34
CA THR A 13 -20.18 -7.78 10.63
C THR A 13 -20.35 -7.83 9.09
N ASP A 14 -21.56 -7.54 8.57
CA ASP A 14 -21.88 -7.34 7.15
C ASP A 14 -21.38 -6.03 6.52
N ASP A 15 -21.09 -4.96 7.28
CA ASP A 15 -20.55 -3.71 6.71
C ASP A 15 -19.01 -3.68 6.61
N ALA A 16 -18.33 -4.63 7.26
CA ALA A 16 -16.88 -4.73 7.21
C ALA A 16 -16.36 -5.14 5.82
N LEU A 17 -17.07 -6.02 5.11
CA LEU A 17 -16.64 -6.51 3.80
C LEU A 17 -16.61 -5.40 2.74
N PRO A 18 -17.69 -4.60 2.54
CA PRO A 18 -17.64 -3.46 1.62
C PRO A 18 -16.56 -2.43 1.97
N VAL A 19 -16.35 -2.16 3.26
CA VAL A 19 -15.34 -1.19 3.71
C VAL A 19 -13.92 -1.67 3.41
N LEU A 20 -13.61 -2.94 3.67
CA LEU A 20 -12.30 -3.51 3.34
C LEU A 20 -12.01 -3.48 1.83
N VAL A 21 -13.02 -3.78 1.00
CA VAL A 21 -12.91 -3.70 -0.45
C VAL A 21 -12.69 -2.25 -0.89
N ALA A 22 -13.45 -1.30 -0.35
CA ALA A 22 -13.26 0.13 -0.66
C ALA A 22 -11.87 0.65 -0.25
N CYS A 23 -11.37 0.25 0.93
CA CYS A 23 -10.05 0.62 1.41
C CYS A 23 -8.90 -0.03 0.61
N SER A 24 -9.15 -1.12 -0.12
CA SER A 24 -8.13 -1.76 -0.95
C SER A 24 -7.64 -0.85 -2.09
N ARG A 25 -8.54 -0.05 -2.68
CA ARG A 25 -8.23 0.89 -3.77
C ARG A 25 -7.20 1.93 -3.33
N PHE A 26 -7.38 2.46 -2.12
CA PHE A 26 -6.47 3.47 -1.57
C PHE A 26 -5.05 2.93 -1.39
N ARG A 27 -4.90 1.66 -0.95
CA ARG A 27 -3.58 1.05 -0.84
C ARG A 27 -2.88 0.85 -2.18
N VAL A 28 -3.64 0.59 -3.24
CA VAL A 28 -3.09 0.46 -4.60
C VAL A 28 -2.60 1.83 -5.11
N GLU A 29 -3.33 2.90 -4.82
CA GLU A 29 -2.91 4.27 -5.17
C GLU A 29 -1.63 4.67 -4.42
N GLU A 30 -1.57 4.39 -3.12
CA GLU A 30 -0.37 4.64 -2.30
C GLU A 30 0.85 3.87 -2.85
N PHE A 31 0.68 2.59 -3.20
CA PHE A 31 1.71 1.80 -3.86
C PHE A 31 2.25 2.46 -5.13
N PHE A 32 1.35 2.97 -5.99
CA PHE A 32 1.76 3.58 -7.25
C PHE A 32 2.48 4.91 -7.05
N GLU A 33 2.04 5.73 -6.10
CA GLU A 33 2.72 6.98 -5.78
C GLU A 33 4.11 6.73 -5.17
N ASP A 34 4.24 5.78 -4.25
CA ASP A 34 5.53 5.37 -3.68
C ASP A 34 6.47 4.81 -4.75
N CYS A 35 5.97 3.98 -5.66
CA CYS A 35 6.77 3.43 -6.75
C CYS A 35 7.31 4.50 -7.70
N LYS A 36 6.48 5.49 -8.07
CA LYS A 36 6.90 6.62 -8.92
C LYS A 36 7.91 7.52 -8.23
N GLY A 37 7.72 7.77 -6.93
CA GLY A 37 8.57 8.69 -6.16
C GLY A 37 9.93 8.09 -5.81
N TYR A 38 9.96 6.83 -5.34
CA TYR A 38 11.15 6.25 -4.71
C TYR A 38 11.82 5.13 -5.51
N LEU A 39 11.06 4.41 -6.34
CA LEU A 39 11.53 3.15 -6.96
C LEU A 39 11.80 3.27 -8.47
N GLY A 40 11.74 4.49 -9.02
CA GLY A 40 12.10 4.71 -10.41
C GLY A 40 11.02 4.29 -11.41
N MET A 41 9.77 4.08 -10.98
CA MET A 41 8.69 3.57 -11.85
C MET A 41 8.37 4.51 -13.02
N ALA A 42 8.59 5.81 -12.87
CA ALA A 42 8.38 6.80 -13.92
C ALA A 42 9.62 7.02 -14.80
N GLN A 43 10.76 6.41 -14.44
CA GLN A 43 12.07 6.64 -15.02
C GLN A 43 12.56 5.38 -15.78
N TYR A 44 11.68 4.78 -16.59
CA TYR A 44 12.05 3.69 -17.49
C TYR A 44 12.31 4.21 -18.91
N GLU A 45 13.43 3.81 -19.50
CA GLU A 45 13.84 4.28 -20.84
C GLU A 45 13.57 3.24 -21.95
N THR A 46 13.19 2.01 -21.56
CA THR A 46 13.04 0.89 -22.49
C THR A 46 11.75 0.99 -23.30
N ARG A 47 11.86 0.94 -24.63
CA ARG A 47 10.71 1.04 -25.56
C ARG A 47 10.11 -0.29 -25.99
N SER A 48 10.58 -1.40 -25.40
CA SER A 48 10.07 -2.75 -25.67
C SER A 48 9.00 -3.15 -24.64
N TRP A 49 7.95 -3.83 -25.08
CA TRP A 49 6.92 -4.41 -24.21
C TRP A 49 7.50 -5.32 -23.12
N VAL A 50 8.44 -6.19 -23.50
CA VAL A 50 9.10 -7.13 -22.58
C VAL A 50 9.93 -6.39 -21.52
N GLY A 51 10.72 -5.40 -21.93
CA GLY A 51 11.49 -4.56 -21.01
C GLY A 51 10.62 -3.78 -20.02
N TRP A 52 9.45 -3.27 -20.48
CA TRP A 52 8.49 -2.61 -19.60
C TRP A 52 7.94 -3.57 -18.54
N HIS A 53 7.57 -4.80 -18.93
CA HIS A 53 7.10 -5.81 -17.98
C HIS A 53 8.15 -6.17 -16.93
N HIS A 54 9.40 -6.41 -17.35
CA HIS A 54 10.49 -6.69 -16.40
C HIS A 54 10.72 -5.53 -15.43
N HIS A 55 10.69 -4.29 -15.93
CA HIS A 55 10.80 -3.11 -15.09
C HIS A 55 9.67 -3.04 -14.05
N MET A 56 8.41 -3.23 -14.47
CA MET A 56 7.26 -3.22 -13.56
C MET A 56 7.33 -4.34 -12.51
N THR A 57 7.79 -5.53 -12.88
CA THR A 57 8.01 -6.63 -11.93
C THR A 57 9.10 -6.29 -10.91
N LEU A 58 10.23 -5.72 -11.36
CA LEU A 58 11.32 -5.34 -10.46
C LEU A 58 10.91 -4.23 -9.48
N VAL A 59 10.18 -3.21 -9.95
CA VAL A 59 9.61 -2.15 -9.11
C VAL A 59 8.67 -2.74 -8.05
N GLY A 60 7.76 -3.63 -8.45
CA GLY A 60 6.85 -4.31 -7.51
C GLY A 60 7.58 -5.16 -6.46
N LEU A 61 8.62 -5.90 -6.87
CA LEU A 61 9.45 -6.67 -5.95
C LEU A 61 10.23 -5.78 -4.97
N ALA A 62 10.78 -4.67 -5.45
CA ALA A 62 11.49 -3.71 -4.61
C ALA A 62 10.55 -3.08 -3.57
N HIS A 63 9.33 -2.70 -3.97
CA HIS A 63 8.34 -2.19 -3.02
C HIS A 63 7.97 -3.25 -1.98
N LEU A 64 7.72 -4.49 -2.41
CA LEU A 64 7.40 -5.59 -1.51
C LEU A 64 8.53 -5.81 -0.48
N PHE A 65 9.78 -5.79 -0.93
CA PHE A 65 10.94 -5.93 -0.06
C PHE A 65 11.00 -4.83 1.01
N VAL A 66 10.81 -3.56 0.62
CA VAL A 66 10.80 -2.43 1.54
C VAL A 66 9.66 -2.55 2.55
N THR A 67 8.45 -2.88 2.10
CA THR A 67 7.27 -3.05 2.96
C THR A 67 7.50 -4.17 3.98
N LEU A 68 7.99 -5.33 3.55
CA LEU A 68 8.30 -6.44 4.45
C LEU A 68 9.40 -6.08 5.45
N THR A 69 10.41 -5.32 5.03
CA THR A 69 11.48 -4.86 5.91
C THR A 69 10.96 -3.89 6.97
N ARG A 70 10.09 -2.94 6.60
CA ARG A 70 9.42 -2.04 7.55
C ARG A 70 8.59 -2.82 8.58
N MET A 71 7.76 -3.76 8.14
CA MET A 71 6.97 -4.60 9.04
C MET A 71 7.81 -5.45 10.00
N ARG A 72 8.96 -5.95 9.54
CA ARG A 72 9.91 -6.69 10.40
C ARG A 72 10.56 -5.80 11.45
N LEU A 73 10.92 -4.57 11.08
CA LEU A 73 11.50 -3.58 11.99
C LEU A 73 10.48 -3.12 13.04
N GLU A 74 9.22 -2.92 12.66
CA GLU A 74 8.13 -2.56 13.58
C GLU A 74 7.85 -3.66 14.62
N LYS A 75 7.93 -4.93 14.22
CA LYS A 75 7.76 -6.07 15.14
C LYS A 75 8.91 -6.25 16.11
N ARG A 76 10.11 -5.73 15.80
CA ARG A 76 11.24 -5.75 16.73
C ARG A 76 11.10 -4.51 17.61
N PRO A 77 10.64 -4.61 18.88
CA PRO A 77 10.57 -3.44 19.74
C PRO A 77 11.96 -2.83 19.80
N ARG A 78 12.07 -1.53 19.46
CA ARG A 78 13.30 -0.76 19.67
C ARG A 78 13.61 -0.87 21.16
N ARG A 79 14.61 -1.71 21.49
CA ARG A 79 15.18 -1.81 22.83
C ARG A 79 15.86 -0.51 23.20
#